data_AF-A0AAW2ZGF7-F1
#
_entry.id   AF-A0AAW2ZGF7-F1
#
_cell.length_a   1.000
_cell.length_b   1.000
_cell.length_c   1.000
_cell.angle_alpha   90.00
_cell.angle_beta   90.00
_cell.angle_gamma   90.00
#
_symmetry.space_group_name_H-M   'P 1'
#
loop_
_entity.id
_entity.type
_entity.pdbx_description
1 polymer ?
#
loop_
_entity_poly.entity_id
_entity_poly.type
_entity_poly.pdbx_seq_one_letter_code
_entity_poly.pdbx_strand_id
1 'polypeptide(L)'
;MSQRQGMVVRDEDENVQMFYKALELNGPSPGSLIVLNREKEAAEFSIATGLYGSFRTRKTNKFGSRDCARIGPSSLCFCGHHLTSHDLKNINVKCKACSCSKFEFIPSRPEEIGEHWLPLRDNCTCQDQNTLTF
;
A
#
# COMPACT_ATOMS: atom_id res chain seq x y z
N MET A 1 -4.81 15.27 46.17
CA MET A 1 -4.01 16.04 45.19
C MET A 1 -3.13 15.05 44.44
N SER A 2 -3.55 14.63 43.25
CA SER A 2 -2.84 13.63 42.43
C SER A 2 -1.83 14.36 41.55
N GLN A 3 -0.54 14.19 41.83
CA GLN A 3 0.54 14.74 41.00
C GLN A 3 0.59 13.94 39.69
N ARG A 4 0.37 14.63 38.57
CA ARG A 4 0.64 14.12 37.22
C ARG A 4 2.15 13.87 37.12
N GLN A 5 2.55 12.61 37.05
CA GLN A 5 3.92 12.26 36.71
C GLN A 5 4.23 12.83 35.32
N GLY A 6 5.25 13.68 35.26
CA GLY A 6 5.76 14.24 34.00
C GLY A 6 6.24 13.13 33.07
N MET A 7 5.96 13.30 31.79
CA MET A 7 6.48 12.46 30.72
C MET A 7 8.00 12.61 30.69
N VAL A 8 8.72 11.60 31.18
CA VAL A 8 10.17 11.54 31.10
C VAL A 8 10.54 11.36 29.63
N VAL A 9 10.94 12.44 28.98
CA VAL A 9 11.63 12.39 27.68
C VAL A 9 12.93 11.64 27.95
N ARG A 10 13.02 10.40 27.46
CA ARG A 10 14.26 9.63 27.56
C ARG A 10 15.31 10.38 26.74
N ASP A 11 16.50 10.60 27.30
CA ASP A 11 17.65 11.08 26.53
C ASP A 11 17.76 10.16 25.30
N GLU A 12 17.56 10.73 24.12
CA GLU A 12 17.54 9.97 22.87
C GLU A 12 18.95 9.46 22.60
N ASP A 13 19.11 8.13 22.53
CA ASP A 13 20.40 7.46 22.31
C ASP A 13 21.17 8.13 21.16
N GLU A 14 22.48 8.31 21.30
CA GLU A 14 23.35 8.95 20.28
C GLU A 14 23.16 8.32 18.87
N ASN A 15 22.88 7.02 18.83
CA ASN A 15 22.55 6.28 17.61
C ASN A 15 21.27 6.76 16.92
N VAL A 16 20.24 7.13 17.69
CA VAL A 16 18.98 7.67 17.19
C VAL A 16 19.19 9.08 16.62
N GLN A 17 19.98 9.91 17.30
CA GLN A 17 20.36 11.24 16.80
C GLN A 17 21.15 11.16 15.49
N MET A 18 22.12 10.25 15.42
CA MET A 18 22.89 10.03 14.20
C MET A 18 22.00 9.57 13.04
N PHE A 19 21.01 8.71 13.32
CA PHE A 19 20.04 8.27 12.32
C PHE A 19 19.17 9.42 11.79
N TYR A 20 18.63 10.28 12.67
CA TYR A 20 17.85 11.45 12.23
C TYR A 20 18.68 12.41 11.38
N LYS A 21 19.91 12.70 11.78
CA LYS A 21 20.82 13.54 10.99
C LYS A 21 21.11 12.93 9.62
N ALA A 22 21.27 11.62 9.53
CA ALA A 22 21.46 10.92 8.26
C ALA A 22 20.22 11.01 7.36
N LEU A 23 19.01 10.92 7.93
CA LEU A 23 17.75 11.12 7.21
C LEU A 23 17.57 12.56 6.72
N GLU A 24 17.93 13.56 7.52
CA GLU A 24 17.86 14.98 7.12
C GLU A 24 18.80 15.30 5.95
N LEU A 25 20.00 14.69 5.96
CA LEU A 25 21.00 14.91 4.91
C LEU A 25 20.68 14.16 3.61
N ASN A 26 20.24 12.90 3.70
CA ASN A 26 20.13 12.01 2.54
C ASN A 26 18.70 11.73 2.10
N GLY A 27 17.71 11.95 2.98
CA GLY A 27 16.34 11.53 2.77
C GLY A 27 16.15 10.00 2.75
N PRO A 28 14.91 9.53 2.54
CA PRO A 28 14.64 8.12 2.31
C PRO A 28 15.17 7.65 0.94
N SER A 29 15.43 6.35 0.81
CA SER A 29 15.76 5.78 -0.50
C SER A 29 14.63 6.02 -1.52
N PRO A 30 14.91 6.18 -2.82
CA PRO A 30 13.87 6.42 -3.82
C PRO A 30 12.75 5.37 -3.82
N GLY A 31 13.09 4.08 -3.64
CA GLY A 31 12.11 3.00 -3.54
C GLY A 31 11.26 3.09 -2.27
N SER A 32 11.90 3.35 -1.12
CA SER A 32 11.17 3.55 0.14
C SER A 32 10.24 4.75 0.09
N LEU A 33 10.68 5.85 -0.54
CA LEU A 33 9.86 7.06 -0.71
C LEU A 33 8.57 6.78 -1.48
N ILE A 34 8.65 5.97 -2.55
CA ILE A 34 7.48 5.56 -3.33
C ILE A 34 6.48 4.79 -2.47
N VAL A 35 6.94 3.79 -1.71
CA VAL A 35 6.07 2.98 -0.84
C VAL A 35 5.44 3.85 0.24
N LEU A 36 6.22 4.70 0.91
CA LEU A 36 5.73 5.59 1.95
C LEU A 36 4.69 6.58 1.41
N ASN A 37 4.89 7.13 0.22
CA ASN A 37 3.92 8.04 -0.39
C ASN A 37 2.61 7.33 -0.76
N ARG A 38 2.65 6.07 -1.22
CA ARG A 38 1.44 5.28 -1.50
C ARG A 38 0.71 4.91 -0.22
N GLU A 39 1.42 4.50 0.81
CA GLU A 39 0.86 4.24 2.14
C GLU A 39 0.20 5.49 2.72
N LYS A 40 0.84 6.66 2.55
CA LYS A 40 0.27 7.97 2.91
C LYS A 40 -1.00 8.26 2.11
N GLU A 41 -0.96 8.13 0.79
CA GLU A 41 -2.13 8.36 -0.09
C GLU A 41 -3.31 7.46 0.31
N ALA A 42 -3.06 6.18 0.55
CA ALA A 42 -4.08 5.24 0.98
C ALA A 42 -4.64 5.58 2.38
N ALA A 43 -3.78 6.06 3.30
CA ALA A 43 -4.20 6.51 4.62
C ALA A 43 -5.10 7.74 4.54
N GLU A 44 -4.70 8.76 3.78
CA GLU A 44 -5.47 9.98 3.56
C GLU A 44 -6.81 9.67 2.90
N PHE A 45 -6.83 8.78 1.91
CA PHE A 45 -8.04 8.31 1.27
C PHE A 45 -8.97 7.57 2.24
N SER A 46 -8.42 6.72 3.10
CA SER A 46 -9.20 6.00 4.12
C SER A 46 -9.83 6.95 5.12
N ILE A 47 -9.11 8.00 5.53
CA ILE A 47 -9.62 9.05 6.43
C ILE A 47 -10.75 9.83 5.76
N ALA A 48 -10.56 10.22 4.49
CA ALA A 48 -11.54 11.03 3.76
C ALA A 48 -12.83 10.28 3.41
N THR A 49 -12.72 9.00 3.05
CA THR A 49 -13.86 8.19 2.57
C THR A 49 -14.47 7.30 3.65
N GLY A 50 -13.74 7.04 4.74
CA GLY A 50 -14.08 6.02 5.73
C GLY A 50 -13.84 4.58 5.25
N LEU A 51 -13.30 4.38 4.03
CA LEU A 51 -13.03 3.06 3.46
C LEU A 51 -11.57 2.68 3.70
N TYR A 52 -11.33 1.74 4.61
CA TYR A 52 -10.00 1.18 4.85
C TYR A 52 -9.89 -0.21 4.23
N GLY A 53 -9.01 -0.35 3.23
CA GLY A 53 -8.68 -1.61 2.58
C GLY A 53 -7.22 -1.99 2.76
N SER A 54 -6.95 -3.26 3.03
CA SER A 54 -5.57 -3.79 3.04
C SER A 54 -5.51 -5.10 2.27
N PHE A 55 -4.50 -5.25 1.44
CA PHE A 55 -4.19 -6.50 0.77
C PHE A 55 -3.37 -7.39 1.70
N ARG A 56 -3.71 -8.69 1.73
CA ARG A 56 -2.99 -9.71 2.47
C ARG A 56 -2.84 -10.94 1.59
N THR A 57 -1.62 -11.48 1.53
CA THR A 57 -1.37 -12.75 0.84
C THR A 57 -2.07 -13.91 1.57
N ARG A 58 -2.59 -14.87 0.79
CA ARG A 58 -3.24 -16.06 1.33
C ARG A 58 -2.16 -17.01 1.85
N LYS A 59 -2.24 -17.40 3.13
CA LYS A 59 -1.22 -18.22 3.80
C LYS A 59 -1.02 -19.59 3.12
N THR A 60 0.24 -19.96 2.88
CA THR A 60 0.69 -21.36 2.74
C THR A 60 1.73 -21.78 3.78
N ASN A 61 2.36 -20.85 4.51
CA ASN A 61 3.39 -21.19 5.51
C ASN A 61 3.21 -20.45 6.86
N LYS A 62 3.87 -20.97 7.91
CA LYS A 62 3.79 -20.52 9.31
C LYS A 62 4.22 -19.05 9.56
N PHE A 63 4.80 -18.38 8.57
CA PHE A 63 5.38 -17.03 8.70
C PHE A 63 4.70 -15.97 7.82
N GLY A 64 3.93 -16.36 6.79
CA GLY A 64 3.58 -15.51 5.65
C GLY A 64 2.24 -14.76 5.74
N SER A 65 2.04 -13.92 6.74
CA SER A 65 0.93 -12.94 6.69
C SER A 65 1.26 -11.62 7.39
N ARG A 66 2.52 -11.18 7.32
CA ARG A 66 2.95 -9.95 7.99
C ARG A 66 2.89 -8.74 7.07
N ASP A 67 2.99 -8.96 5.76
CA ASP A 67 3.03 -7.88 4.80
C ASP A 67 1.59 -7.50 4.40
N CYS A 68 1.21 -6.28 4.78
CA CYS A 68 -0.07 -5.68 4.44
C CYS A 68 0.21 -4.40 3.65
N ALA A 69 -0.08 -4.38 2.35
CA ALA A 69 -0.15 -3.14 1.60
C ALA A 69 -1.51 -2.50 1.81
N ARG A 70 -1.55 -1.19 2.06
CA ARG A 70 -2.82 -0.45 2.05
C ARG A 70 -3.29 -0.25 0.62
N ILE A 71 -4.60 -0.38 0.43
CA ILE A 71 -5.23 -0.16 -0.86
C ILE A 71 -5.62 1.32 -0.92
N GLY A 72 -5.07 2.02 -1.90
CA GLY A 72 -5.30 3.44 -2.14
C GLY A 72 -6.14 3.71 -3.39
N PRO A 73 -6.41 4.99 -3.69
CA PRO A 73 -7.17 5.40 -4.87
C PRO A 73 -6.46 5.03 -6.18
N SER A 74 -5.12 5.04 -6.18
CA SER A 74 -4.25 4.65 -7.28
C SER A 74 -4.02 3.14 -7.41
N SER A 75 -4.63 2.32 -6.54
CA SER A 75 -4.52 0.86 -6.63
C SER A 75 -5.27 0.30 -7.83
N LEU A 76 -4.65 -0.65 -8.52
CA LEU A 76 -5.19 -1.28 -9.71
C LEU A 76 -6.03 -2.51 -9.38
N CYS A 77 -7.14 -2.65 -10.10
CA CYS A 77 -7.97 -3.85 -10.12
C CYS A 77 -7.48 -4.81 -11.23
N PHE A 78 -7.81 -6.11 -11.14
CA PHE A 78 -7.63 -7.09 -12.22
C PHE A 78 -8.30 -6.72 -13.54
N CYS A 79 -9.29 -5.83 -13.51
CA CYS A 79 -9.89 -5.27 -14.72
C CYS A 79 -9.07 -4.12 -15.35
N GLY A 80 -7.91 -3.77 -14.80
CA GLY A 80 -7.02 -2.70 -15.27
C GLY A 80 -7.38 -1.29 -14.80
N HIS A 81 -8.52 -1.12 -14.13
CA HIS A 81 -8.97 0.20 -13.67
C HIS A 81 -8.58 0.48 -12.22
N HIS A 82 -8.38 1.76 -11.90
CA HIS A 82 -8.11 2.24 -10.54
C HIS A 82 -9.30 2.05 -9.60
N LEU A 83 -9.05 1.99 -8.29
CA LEU A 83 -10.11 1.92 -7.27
C LEU A 83 -11.11 3.08 -7.40
N THR A 84 -10.66 4.27 -7.77
CA THR A 84 -11.51 5.45 -8.01
C THR A 84 -12.53 5.27 -9.14
N SER A 85 -12.25 4.38 -10.09
CA SER A 85 -13.17 4.01 -11.19
C SER A 85 -14.25 3.02 -10.76
N HIS A 86 -14.21 2.55 -9.51
CA HIS A 86 -15.19 1.64 -8.95
C HIS A 86 -16.22 2.38 -8.08
N ASP A 87 -17.36 1.75 -7.86
CA ASP A 87 -18.42 2.25 -6.99
C ASP A 87 -18.14 1.88 -5.53
N LEU A 88 -17.47 2.80 -4.84
CA LEU A 88 -17.11 2.66 -3.42
C LEU A 88 -18.32 2.53 -2.48
N LYS A 89 -19.53 2.92 -2.91
CA LYS A 89 -20.75 2.76 -2.11
C LYS A 89 -21.30 1.33 -2.19
N ASN A 90 -20.89 0.56 -3.18
CA ASN A 90 -21.30 -0.82 -3.34
C ASN A 90 -20.44 -1.74 -2.46
N ILE A 91 -21.06 -2.70 -1.78
CA ILE A 91 -20.34 -3.68 -0.94
C ILE A 91 -19.27 -4.48 -1.71
N ASN A 92 -19.52 -4.74 -3.00
CA ASN A 92 -18.57 -5.44 -3.86
C ASN A 92 -17.59 -4.50 -4.56
N VAL A 93 -17.76 -3.18 -4.46
CA VAL A 93 -16.92 -2.19 -5.11
C VAL A 93 -16.81 -2.47 -6.62
N LYS A 94 -17.96 -2.48 -7.32
CA LYS A 94 -18.06 -2.81 -8.76
C LYS A 94 -17.41 -1.76 -9.63
N CYS A 95 -16.81 -2.16 -10.75
CA CYS A 95 -16.28 -1.18 -11.71
C CYS A 95 -17.42 -0.43 -12.40
N LYS A 96 -17.27 0.88 -12.61
CA LYS A 96 -18.24 1.70 -13.37
C LYS A 96 -17.99 1.68 -14.87
N ALA A 97 -16.76 1.36 -15.29
CA ALA A 97 -16.31 1.43 -16.68
C ALA A 97 -16.36 0.08 -17.43
N CYS A 98 -16.43 -1.05 -16.71
CA CYS A 98 -16.46 -2.39 -17.31
C CYS A 98 -17.37 -3.35 -16.51
N SER A 99 -17.56 -4.57 -17.03
CA SER A 99 -18.41 -5.61 -16.42
C SER A 99 -17.82 -6.30 -15.17
N CYS A 100 -16.73 -5.76 -14.61
CA CYS A 100 -16.07 -6.30 -13.42
C CYS A 100 -17.01 -6.28 -12.19
N SER A 101 -17.19 -7.45 -11.59
CA SER A 101 -18.19 -7.67 -10.53
C SER A 101 -17.75 -7.25 -9.14
N LYS A 102 -16.44 -7.12 -8.91
CA LYS A 102 -15.86 -6.66 -7.63
C LYS A 102 -14.43 -6.16 -7.82
N PHE A 103 -13.99 -5.29 -6.94
CA PHE A 103 -12.59 -4.87 -6.92
C PHE A 103 -11.67 -6.02 -6.49
N GLU A 104 -10.74 -6.42 -7.35
CA GLU A 104 -9.68 -7.40 -7.06
C GLU A 104 -8.31 -6.73 -7.22
N PHE A 105 -7.61 -6.50 -6.11
CA PHE A 105 -6.33 -5.78 -6.10
C PHE A 105 -5.22 -6.55 -6.83
N ILE A 106 -4.46 -5.84 -7.67
CA ILE A 106 -3.17 -6.29 -8.21
C ILE A 106 -2.03 -5.47 -7.58
N PRO A 107 -1.04 -6.11 -6.95
CA PRO A 107 0.23 -5.45 -6.65
C PRO A 107 0.91 -4.99 -7.94
N SER A 108 1.11 -3.69 -8.06
CA SER A 108 1.78 -3.07 -9.21
C SER A 108 3.30 -3.09 -9.08
N ARG A 109 3.80 -3.24 -7.85
CA ARG A 109 5.21 -3.14 -7.49
C ARG A 109 5.62 -4.27 -6.53
N PRO A 110 6.81 -4.87 -6.70
CA PRO A 110 7.29 -5.90 -5.78
C PRO A 110 7.42 -5.41 -4.33
N GLU A 111 7.71 -4.13 -4.13
CA GLU A 111 7.82 -3.53 -2.81
C GLU A 111 6.49 -3.54 -2.03
N GLU A 112 5.34 -3.56 -2.72
CA GLU A 112 4.01 -3.65 -2.09
C GLU A 112 3.76 -5.02 -1.45
N ILE A 113 4.51 -6.05 -1.86
CA ILE A 113 4.41 -7.40 -1.31
C ILE A 113 5.67 -7.82 -0.54
N GLY A 114 6.57 -6.87 -0.26
CA GLY A 114 7.82 -7.15 0.47
C GLY A 114 8.92 -7.80 -0.36
N GLU A 115 8.71 -7.98 -1.67
CA GLU A 115 9.62 -8.67 -2.58
C GLU A 115 10.52 -7.69 -3.36
N HIS A 116 11.07 -6.69 -2.66
CA HIS A 116 11.78 -5.55 -3.28
C HIS A 116 13.04 -5.94 -4.09
N TRP A 117 13.49 -7.19 -4.00
CA TRP A 117 14.62 -7.72 -4.78
C TRP A 117 14.22 -8.21 -6.17
N LEU A 118 12.93 -8.32 -6.48
CA LEU A 118 12.47 -8.72 -7.81
C LEU A 118 12.60 -7.55 -8.79
N PRO A 119 13.12 -7.79 -10.01
CA PRO A 119 13.16 -6.76 -11.04
C PRO A 119 11.75 -6.38 -11.47
N LEU A 120 11.52 -5.07 -11.71
CA LEU A 120 10.29 -4.62 -12.33
C LEU A 120 10.15 -5.23 -13.72
N ARG A 121 8.95 -5.69 -14.06
CA ARG A 121 8.61 -6.06 -15.43
C ARG A 121 8.08 -4.82 -16.15
N ASP A 122 8.70 -4.46 -17.26
CA ASP A 122 8.39 -3.24 -18.01
C ASP A 122 6.99 -3.26 -18.70
N ASN A 123 6.28 -4.40 -18.70
CA ASN A 123 5.11 -4.61 -19.56
C ASN A 123 3.88 -5.25 -18.87
N CYS A 124 3.67 -5.05 -17.57
CA CYS A 124 2.44 -5.46 -16.88
C CYS A 124 1.26 -4.49 -17.12
N THR A 125 0.92 -4.21 -18.38
CA THR A 125 -0.36 -3.56 -18.73
C THR A 125 -1.36 -4.65 -19.05
N CYS A 126 -2.59 -4.58 -18.50
CA CYS A 126 -3.70 -5.45 -18.88
C CYS A 126 -3.85 -5.42 -20.41
N GLN A 127 -3.39 -6.47 -21.09
CA GLN A 127 -3.84 -6.76 -22.44
C GLN A 127 -5.30 -7.18 -22.32
N ASP A 128 -6.13 -6.63 -23.19
CA ASP A 128 -7.57 -6.88 -23.24
C ASP A 128 -7.89 -8.38 -23.09
N GLN A 129 -8.96 -8.69 -22.36
CA GLN A 129 -9.40 -10.05 -22.01
C GLN A 129 -9.86 -10.90 -23.21
N ASN A 130 -9.31 -10.71 -24.41
CA ASN A 130 -9.77 -11.38 -25.63
C ASN A 130 -8.74 -12.27 -26.33
N THR A 131 -7.57 -12.54 -25.74
CA THR A 131 -6.57 -13.43 -26.33
C THR A 131 -5.86 -14.34 -25.32
N LEU A 132 -6.63 -15.03 -24.46
CA LEU A 132 -6.14 -16.20 -23.74
C LEU A 132 -6.96 -17.42 -24.14
N THR A 133 -6.70 -17.93 -25.34
CA THR A 133 -6.98 -19.33 -25.68
C THR A 133 -5.86 -20.17 -25.08
N PHE A 134 -6.22 -21.08 -24.17
CA PHE A 134 -5.34 -22.11 -23.62
C PHE A 134 -4.84 -23.07 -24.71
#